data_AF-A0A7G4A1R3-F1
#
_entry.id   AF-A0A7G4A1R3-F1
#
_cell.length_a   1.000
_cell.length_b   1.000
_cell.length_c   1.000
_cell.angle_alpha   90.00
_cell.angle_beta   90.00
_cell.angle_gamma   90.00
#
_symmetry.space_group_name_H-M   'P 1'
#
loop_
_entity.id
_entity.type
_entity.pdbx_description
1 polymer ?
#
loop_
_entity_poly.entity_id
_entity_poly.type
_entity_poly.pdbx_seq_one_letter_code
_entity_poly.pdbx_strand_id
1 'polypeptide(L)'
;MKHRKKPYKSKSGGLFTKQQESNEIAKSTSEISIVKRKEGKKHSQSSYVYKEALNSNFGEIEAFNGLCYRMLLGEHAAKVRGVHDDSNATIAIVSKLIPDYLSFYSYYKQNNKRGVSTEDFIKLKFPQILVAAYCEEENDLNAENFGFGRNKEGEVISVKIDHGESTYPVVSQQRDVPAKSPFIITANDIVNFPRLKDAGPAIFVHEYPKKLLDVDELVHNEHFISQKYYSFLKRILIDDLNYMEIAKATVSSEELRKQLVADKIERTFLLTTTLIAIPEFRQYINQNPLVIDQIIKEFREFNDEIRKPEDKLLRIDTQKVYSKFLDIAKVCKEMEQPKFDRSEKYQSGPDNLTEELSEEALIALQNLPKDLEEIELEIKNLEKIIASEAKNDLSISQETEKPIYNVTTPTALSMETTETSTLSPTATLPDKLKARSNIIRIPTNEREENIFAVNAVLNNDDLMKGQDGNIPTIIQEIRNIMEDIDYLDDKKIASAIIQIKDRINKSDERNHSNNTLEIIDVFSQPSHINFRVIRDSLSKNESMEKIMAPIKVGMRLD
;
A
#
# COMPACT_ATOMS: atom_id res chain seq x y z
N MET A 1 -23.26 27.92 -9.14
CA MET A 1 -22.41 27.26 -8.12
C MET A 1 -22.71 25.76 -8.18
N LYS A 2 -21.72 24.90 -8.49
CA LYS A 2 -21.90 23.45 -8.38
C LYS A 2 -22.03 23.11 -6.90
N HIS A 3 -23.16 22.53 -6.46
CA HIS A 3 -23.32 22.10 -5.08
C HIS A 3 -22.21 21.10 -4.71
N ARG A 4 -21.45 21.38 -3.64
CA ARG A 4 -20.42 20.47 -3.13
C ARG A 4 -21.12 19.17 -2.70
N LYS A 5 -20.66 18.03 -3.22
CA LYS A 5 -21.20 16.72 -2.83
C LYS A 5 -20.66 16.37 -1.45
N LYS A 6 -21.52 16.19 -0.45
CA LYS A 6 -21.09 15.81 0.90
C LYS A 6 -20.44 14.41 0.90
N PRO A 7 -19.38 14.20 1.70
CA PRO A 7 -18.90 12.85 1.98
C PRO A 7 -20.00 12.03 2.66
N TYR A 8 -20.23 10.79 2.21
CA TYR A 8 -21.34 10.00 2.76
C TYR A 8 -21.04 9.41 4.14
N LYS A 9 -19.76 9.33 4.55
CA LYS A 9 -19.34 8.99 5.93
C LYS A 9 -19.14 10.24 6.80
N SER A 10 -20.09 11.15 6.74
CA SER A 10 -20.15 12.34 7.59
C SER A 10 -21.46 12.42 8.38
N LYS A 11 -21.57 13.38 9.30
CA LYS A 11 -22.78 13.69 10.09
C LYS A 11 -23.22 15.12 9.85
N SER A 12 -24.52 15.40 9.89
CA SER A 12 -24.99 16.79 9.87
C SER A 12 -24.71 17.45 11.21
N GLY A 13 -24.20 18.69 11.20
CA GLY A 13 -23.94 19.50 12.39
C GLY A 13 -25.21 19.81 13.19
N GLY A 14 -26.36 19.89 12.49
CA GLY A 14 -27.68 20.03 13.11
C GLY A 14 -28.02 18.90 14.09
N LEU A 15 -27.31 17.76 14.06
CA LEU A 15 -27.49 16.64 14.96
C LEU A 15 -26.89 16.85 16.36
N PHE A 16 -26.07 17.88 16.60
CA PHE A 16 -25.32 18.01 17.85
C PHE A 16 -25.65 19.29 18.63
N THR A 17 -25.65 19.19 19.96
CA THR A 17 -25.73 20.33 20.90
C THR A 17 -24.51 20.31 21.82
N LYS A 18 -23.86 21.46 22.01
CA LYS A 18 -22.78 21.64 22.99
C LYS A 18 -23.32 21.36 24.40
N GLN A 19 -22.60 20.56 25.19
CA GLN A 19 -22.87 20.45 26.62
C GLN A 19 -22.35 21.72 27.31
N GLN A 20 -23.09 22.28 28.27
CA GLN A 20 -22.54 23.30 29.15
C GLN A 20 -21.39 22.68 29.97
N GLU A 21 -20.28 23.42 30.09
CA GLU A 21 -19.03 23.15 30.82
C GLU A 21 -18.90 21.73 31.39
N SER A 22 -18.23 20.85 30.65
CA SER A 22 -17.80 19.55 31.15
C SER A 22 -16.42 19.66 31.81
N ASN A 23 -16.32 19.21 33.06
CA ASN A 23 -15.05 19.08 33.78
C ASN A 23 -14.14 17.97 33.20
N GLU A 24 -14.62 17.17 32.24
CA GLU A 24 -13.90 16.03 31.67
C GLU A 24 -12.87 16.44 30.60
N ILE A 25 -12.98 17.64 30.04
CA ILE A 25 -11.91 18.22 29.21
C ILE A 25 -11.18 19.25 30.06
N ALA A 26 -10.03 18.87 30.63
CA ALA A 26 -9.16 19.80 31.32
C ALA A 26 -8.69 20.90 30.33
N LYS A 27 -9.32 22.08 30.35
CA LYS A 27 -8.92 23.31 29.64
C LYS A 27 -8.22 23.06 28.29
N SER A 28 -8.88 22.43 27.32
CA SER A 28 -8.35 22.42 25.95
C SER A 28 -8.77 23.69 25.20
N THR A 29 -8.05 23.97 24.11
CA THR A 29 -8.25 25.11 23.21
C THR A 29 -9.71 25.33 22.82
N SER A 30 -10.07 26.56 22.43
CA SER A 30 -11.44 26.99 22.07
C SER A 30 -12.14 26.16 20.98
N GLU A 31 -11.41 25.27 20.32
CA GLU A 31 -11.82 24.49 19.15
C GLU A 31 -12.40 23.11 19.49
N ILE A 32 -12.22 22.60 20.72
CA ILE A 32 -12.71 21.27 21.14
C ILE A 32 -13.83 21.41 22.18
N SER A 33 -14.90 20.64 22.00
CA SER A 33 -16.04 20.64 22.93
C SER A 33 -16.67 19.25 23.08
N ILE A 34 -17.33 19.02 24.21
CA ILE A 34 -18.21 17.85 24.38
C ILE A 34 -19.60 18.20 23.85
N VAL A 35 -20.13 17.35 22.99
CA VAL A 35 -21.47 17.49 22.42
C VAL A 35 -22.34 16.26 22.70
N LYS A 36 -23.66 16.46 22.73
CA LYS A 36 -24.68 15.40 22.73
C LYS A 36 -25.44 15.43 21.41
N ARG A 37 -25.99 14.29 21.02
CA ARG A 37 -26.84 14.20 19.84
C ARG A 37 -28.26 14.70 20.17
N LYS A 38 -28.85 15.58 19.36
CA LYS A 38 -30.17 16.22 19.57
C LYS A 38 -31.33 15.22 19.60
N GLU A 39 -31.25 14.13 18.83
CA GLU A 39 -32.33 13.13 18.77
C GLU A 39 -31.82 11.68 18.70
N GLY A 40 -32.41 10.83 19.55
CA GLY A 40 -32.31 9.38 19.49
C GLY A 40 -32.90 8.69 20.73
N LYS A 41 -34.18 8.30 20.66
CA LYS A 41 -34.91 7.31 21.50
C LYS A 41 -34.31 6.99 22.88
N LYS A 42 -34.90 7.49 23.98
CA LYS A 42 -34.86 7.07 25.41
C LYS A 42 -33.58 6.46 26.07
N HIS A 43 -32.48 6.17 25.35
CA HIS A 43 -31.32 5.41 25.84
C HIS A 43 -29.96 5.80 25.23
N SER A 44 -29.84 6.78 24.33
CA SER A 44 -28.53 7.20 23.82
C SER A 44 -27.97 8.43 24.55
N GLN A 45 -27.55 8.26 25.81
CA GLN A 45 -26.79 9.28 26.57
C GLN A 45 -25.33 9.46 26.09
N SER A 46 -24.94 8.94 24.93
CA SER A 46 -23.55 8.98 24.47
C SER A 46 -23.05 10.42 24.27
N SER A 47 -21.99 10.77 24.98
CA SER A 47 -21.20 11.98 24.77
C SER A 47 -20.25 11.80 23.59
N TYR A 48 -19.94 12.90 22.91
CA TYR A 48 -19.03 12.94 21.76
C TYR A 48 -18.01 14.06 21.96
N VAL A 49 -16.79 13.82 21.49
CA VAL A 49 -15.78 14.88 21.31
C VAL A 49 -15.99 15.50 19.94
N TYR A 50 -16.10 16.82 19.90
CA TYR A 50 -16.29 17.63 18.70
C TYR A 50 -15.12 18.60 18.56
N LYS A 51 -14.37 18.51 17.46
CA LYS A 51 -13.23 19.38 17.16
C LYS A 51 -13.55 20.17 15.90
N GLU A 52 -13.61 21.49 16.03
CA GLU A 52 -13.84 22.43 14.93
C GLU A 52 -12.73 22.26 13.88
N ALA A 53 -13.11 22.22 12.61
CA ALA A 53 -12.15 22.01 11.52
C ALA A 53 -11.60 23.37 11.07
N LEU A 54 -10.27 23.47 10.95
CA LEU A 54 -9.58 24.63 10.38
C LEU A 54 -10.16 25.01 9.01
N ASN A 55 -10.40 24.01 8.16
CA ASN A 55 -11.20 24.11 6.96
C ASN A 55 -11.74 22.72 6.55
N SER A 56 -12.58 22.69 5.52
CA SER A 56 -13.22 21.45 5.05
C SER A 56 -12.23 20.36 4.64
N ASN A 57 -11.09 20.72 4.03
CA ASN A 57 -10.11 19.71 3.60
C ASN A 57 -9.43 19.07 4.80
N PHE A 58 -9.01 19.84 5.82
CA PHE A 58 -8.39 19.27 7.02
C PHE A 58 -9.35 18.35 7.79
N GLY A 59 -10.61 18.74 7.96
CA GLY A 59 -11.61 17.88 8.60
C GLY A 59 -11.89 16.59 7.81
N GLU A 60 -11.86 16.66 6.48
CA GLU A 60 -12.03 15.49 5.60
C GLU A 60 -10.80 14.56 5.63
N ILE A 61 -9.58 15.12 5.68
CA ILE A 61 -8.33 14.36 5.82
C ILE A 61 -8.27 13.68 7.18
N GLU A 62 -8.62 14.36 8.27
CA GLU A 62 -8.64 13.75 9.60
C GLU A 62 -9.69 12.63 9.70
N ALA A 63 -10.84 12.79 9.04
CA ALA A 63 -11.84 11.73 8.93
C ALA A 63 -11.37 10.54 8.08
N PHE A 64 -10.61 10.79 7.00
CA PHE A 64 -9.94 9.78 6.19
C PHE A 64 -8.93 8.99 7.04
N ASN A 65 -7.99 9.70 7.68
CA ASN A 65 -6.96 9.10 8.54
C ASN A 65 -7.58 8.31 9.69
N GLY A 66 -8.62 8.84 10.35
CA GLY A 66 -9.30 8.14 11.43
C GLY A 66 -9.93 6.80 11.01
N LEU A 67 -10.37 6.67 9.75
CA LEU A 67 -10.78 5.36 9.20
C LEU A 67 -9.58 4.45 8.91
N CYS A 68 -8.48 4.99 8.37
CA CYS A 68 -7.24 4.24 8.15
C CYS A 68 -6.67 3.67 9.46
N TYR A 69 -6.62 4.47 10.53
CA TYR A 69 -6.23 3.99 11.85
C TYR A 69 -7.21 2.96 12.41
N ARG A 70 -8.52 3.18 12.28
CA ARG A 70 -9.53 2.20 12.74
C ARG A 70 -9.37 0.85 12.03
N MET A 71 -8.99 0.88 10.76
CA MET A 71 -8.71 -0.32 9.97
C MET A 71 -7.50 -1.10 10.50
N LEU A 72 -6.44 -0.41 10.94
CA LEU A 72 -5.21 -1.01 11.46
C LEU A 72 -5.31 -1.42 12.93
N LEU A 73 -5.92 -0.58 13.75
CA LEU A 73 -5.89 -0.66 15.21
C LEU A 73 -7.18 -1.17 15.82
N GLY A 74 -8.25 -1.34 15.02
CA GLY A 74 -9.55 -1.76 15.54
C GLY A 74 -9.99 -0.84 16.66
N GLU A 75 -10.28 -1.41 17.84
CA GLU A 75 -10.70 -0.62 19.00
C GLU A 75 -9.68 0.35 19.59
N HIS A 76 -8.40 0.17 19.28
CA HIS A 76 -7.29 1.00 19.77
C HIS A 76 -7.13 2.33 19.02
N ALA A 77 -8.10 2.74 18.20
CA ALA A 77 -8.13 4.06 17.56
C ALA A 77 -9.50 4.71 17.66
N ALA A 78 -9.52 6.02 17.95
CA ALA A 78 -10.76 6.79 17.97
C ALA A 78 -11.47 6.75 16.61
N LYS A 79 -12.76 6.44 16.62
CA LYS A 79 -13.58 6.42 15.40
C LYS A 79 -14.01 7.85 15.04
N VAL A 80 -13.38 8.44 14.03
CA VAL A 80 -13.63 9.83 13.61
C VAL A 80 -14.59 9.90 12.43
N ARG A 81 -15.43 10.94 12.39
CA ARG A 81 -16.31 11.29 11.27
C ARG A 81 -16.29 12.80 11.04
N GLY A 82 -16.29 13.22 9.77
CA GLY A 82 -16.53 14.62 9.44
C GLY A 82 -17.96 15.05 9.80
N VAL A 83 -18.12 16.31 10.15
CA VAL A 83 -19.40 16.98 10.41
C VAL A 83 -19.60 18.07 9.37
N HIS A 84 -20.73 18.07 8.68
CA HIS A 84 -21.05 19.05 7.64
C HIS A 84 -22.15 20.03 8.06
N ASP A 85 -22.10 21.23 7.50
CA ASP A 85 -23.18 22.20 7.53
C ASP A 85 -24.20 21.99 6.40
N ASP A 86 -25.20 22.87 6.30
CA ASP A 86 -26.24 22.82 5.28
C ASP A 86 -25.72 23.11 3.85
N SER A 87 -24.51 23.67 3.75
CA SER A 87 -23.80 23.89 2.48
C SER A 87 -23.00 22.67 2.01
N ASN A 88 -23.03 21.57 2.78
CA ASN A 88 -22.20 20.37 2.62
C ASN A 88 -20.70 20.61 2.82
N ALA A 89 -20.30 21.74 3.43
CA ALA A 89 -18.92 21.97 3.82
C ALA A 89 -18.64 21.24 5.14
N THR A 90 -17.49 20.59 5.25
CA THR A 90 -17.05 19.99 6.51
C THR A 90 -16.58 21.09 7.45
N ILE A 91 -17.22 21.22 8.61
CA ILE A 91 -16.98 22.30 9.59
C ILE A 91 -16.33 21.79 10.88
N ALA A 92 -16.32 20.48 11.08
CA ALA A 92 -15.74 19.85 12.26
C ALA A 92 -15.52 18.36 12.03
N ILE A 93 -14.90 17.71 13.00
CA ILE A 93 -14.89 16.27 13.15
C ILE A 93 -15.51 15.88 14.50
N VAL A 94 -16.02 14.65 14.56
CA VAL A 94 -16.62 14.10 15.77
C VAL A 94 -16.16 12.67 16.02
N SER A 95 -15.92 12.35 17.29
CA SER A 95 -15.71 10.98 17.76
C SER A 95 -16.58 10.70 18.98
N LYS A 96 -16.92 9.43 19.22
CA LYS A 96 -17.58 9.05 20.47
C LYS A 96 -16.57 9.26 21.60
N LEU A 97 -17.02 9.83 22.72
CA LEU A 97 -16.17 9.96 23.90
C LEU A 97 -15.70 8.57 24.34
N ILE A 98 -14.38 8.42 24.49
CA ILE A 98 -13.76 7.21 25.02
C ILE A 98 -13.88 7.29 26.56
N PRO A 99 -14.56 6.34 27.22
CA PRO A 99 -14.71 6.35 28.67
C PRO A 99 -13.35 6.28 29.37
N ASP A 100 -13.20 7.07 30.43
CA ASP A 100 -12.00 7.15 31.26
C ASP A 100 -10.70 7.39 30.47
N TYR A 101 -10.79 8.10 29.33
CA TYR A 101 -9.60 8.37 28.54
C TYR A 101 -8.58 9.17 29.35
N LEU A 102 -7.35 8.64 29.40
CA LEU A 102 -6.23 9.27 30.07
C LEU A 102 -5.05 9.26 29.12
N SER A 103 -4.61 10.43 28.66
CA SER A 103 -3.44 10.51 27.78
C SER A 103 -2.18 10.01 28.49
N PHE A 104 -1.21 9.52 27.73
CA PHE A 104 0.04 8.99 28.26
C PHE A 104 0.81 10.05 29.09
N TYR A 105 0.76 11.31 28.64
CA TYR A 105 1.31 12.46 29.37
C TYR A 105 0.56 12.75 30.68
N SER A 106 -0.78 12.69 30.66
CA SER A 106 -1.60 12.87 31.87
C SER A 106 -1.33 11.78 32.89
N TYR A 107 -1.23 10.52 32.44
CA TYR A 107 -0.81 9.39 33.27
C TYR A 107 0.56 9.65 33.91
N TYR A 108 1.55 10.06 33.11
CA TYR A 108 2.89 10.39 33.60
C TYR A 108 2.87 11.48 34.68
N LYS A 109 2.07 12.54 34.48
CA LYS A 109 1.89 13.61 35.48
C LYS A 109 1.26 13.10 36.77
N GLN A 110 0.21 12.29 36.67
CA GLN A 110 -0.51 11.74 37.83
C GLN A 110 0.32 10.70 38.60
N ASN A 111 1.25 10.02 37.93
CA ASN A 111 2.09 8.98 38.52
C ASN A 111 3.49 9.48 38.90
N ASN A 112 3.58 10.65 39.52
CA ASN A 112 4.84 11.22 40.02
C ASN A 112 5.95 11.32 38.96
N LYS A 113 5.61 11.65 37.71
CA LYS A 113 6.54 11.72 36.59
C LYS A 113 7.24 10.38 36.32
N ARG A 114 6.47 9.29 36.39
CA ARG A 114 6.85 7.95 35.95
C ARG A 114 5.87 7.47 34.88
N GLY A 115 6.41 6.97 33.79
CA GLY A 115 5.67 6.31 32.73
C GLY A 115 5.27 4.90 33.10
N VAL A 116 4.81 4.17 32.09
CA VAL A 116 4.49 2.74 32.21
C VAL A 116 5.76 1.91 32.06
N SER A 117 5.83 0.73 32.70
CA SER A 117 6.91 -0.22 32.45
C SER A 117 6.89 -0.71 30.99
N THR A 118 8.03 -1.19 30.50
CA THR A 118 8.13 -1.76 29.15
C THR A 118 7.16 -2.93 28.96
N GLU A 119 7.00 -3.79 29.97
CA GLU A 119 6.08 -4.93 29.93
C GLU A 119 4.63 -4.50 29.80
N ASP A 120 4.17 -3.55 30.62
CA ASP A 120 2.79 -3.08 30.56
C ASP A 120 2.51 -2.29 29.28
N PHE A 121 3.51 -1.56 28.77
CA PHE A 121 3.41 -0.85 27.49
C PHE A 121 3.17 -1.84 26.33
N ILE A 122 3.91 -2.94 26.30
CA ILE A 122 3.76 -4.02 25.30
C ILE A 122 2.45 -4.77 25.50
N LYS A 123 2.09 -5.12 26.75
CA LYS A 123 0.86 -5.84 27.08
C LYS A 123 -0.39 -5.08 26.65
N LEU A 124 -0.38 -3.76 26.77
CA LEU A 124 -1.47 -2.88 26.35
C LEU A 124 -1.48 -2.59 24.84
N LYS A 125 -0.58 -3.21 24.05
CA LYS A 125 -0.49 -3.07 22.59
C LYS A 125 -0.13 -1.66 22.09
N PHE A 126 0.50 -0.82 22.91
CA PHE A 126 1.04 0.45 22.43
C PHE A 126 2.03 0.30 21.25
N PRO A 127 2.84 -0.78 21.12
CA PRO A 127 3.70 -0.96 19.94
C PRO A 127 2.93 -0.87 18.62
N GLN A 128 1.68 -1.35 18.59
CA GLN A 128 0.84 -1.28 17.40
C GLN A 128 0.47 0.16 17.03
N ILE A 129 0.20 1.01 18.04
CA ILE A 129 -0.04 2.45 17.85
C ILE A 129 1.19 3.12 17.26
N LEU A 130 2.38 2.81 17.78
CA LEU A 130 3.64 3.39 17.27
C LEU A 130 3.85 3.02 15.80
N VAL A 131 3.69 1.75 15.45
CA VAL A 131 3.84 1.28 14.07
C VAL A 131 2.77 1.89 13.17
N ALA A 132 1.52 1.97 13.61
CA ALA A 132 0.46 2.62 12.85
C ALA A 132 0.77 4.10 12.61
N ALA A 133 1.26 4.82 13.61
CA ALA A 133 1.64 6.23 13.49
C ALA A 133 2.80 6.43 12.51
N TYR A 134 3.81 5.56 12.55
CA TYR A 134 4.88 5.58 11.55
C TYR A 134 4.33 5.26 10.14
N CYS A 135 3.50 4.23 10.00
CA CYS A 135 2.93 3.81 8.71
C CYS A 135 1.95 4.82 8.13
N GLU A 136 1.25 5.57 8.96
CA GLU A 136 0.28 6.59 8.55
C GLU A 136 0.86 8.01 8.58
N GLU A 137 2.18 8.15 8.74
CA GLU A 137 2.93 9.42 8.66
C GLU A 137 2.44 10.48 9.64
N GLU A 138 2.25 10.08 10.89
CA GLU A 138 1.88 10.96 12.00
C GLU A 138 3.04 11.89 12.38
N ASN A 139 2.90 13.17 12.03
CA ASN A 139 3.92 14.17 12.30
C ASN A 139 3.90 14.72 13.72
N ASP A 140 2.83 14.44 14.49
CA ASP A 140 2.67 14.91 15.86
C ASP A 140 2.26 13.76 16.81
N LEU A 141 3.05 12.68 16.85
CA LEU A 141 2.82 11.61 17.83
C LEU A 141 3.41 12.03 19.18
N ASN A 142 2.78 13.00 19.83
CA ASN A 142 3.09 13.42 21.20
C ASN A 142 2.30 12.59 22.24
N ALA A 143 2.71 12.65 23.51
CA ALA A 143 2.15 11.84 24.60
C ALA A 143 0.73 12.25 25.02
N GLU A 144 0.17 13.32 24.45
CA GLU A 144 -1.24 13.70 24.61
C GLU A 144 -2.15 12.99 23.60
N ASN A 145 -1.60 12.61 22.44
CA ASN A 145 -2.34 12.04 21.31
C ASN A 145 -2.56 10.52 21.40
N PHE A 146 -2.07 9.86 22.43
CA PHE A 146 -2.40 8.47 22.72
C PHE A 146 -2.36 8.21 24.22
N GLY A 147 -3.00 7.14 24.68
CA GLY A 147 -3.08 6.83 26.09
C GLY A 147 -3.96 5.63 26.39
N PHE A 148 -4.63 5.68 27.53
CA PHE A 148 -5.47 4.61 28.05
C PHE A 148 -6.93 4.97 27.85
N GLY A 149 -7.77 3.98 27.54
CA GLY A 149 -9.21 4.08 27.55
C GLY A 149 -9.83 2.75 27.96
N ARG A 150 -11.17 2.65 27.89
CA ARG A 150 -11.89 1.40 28.11
C ARG A 150 -12.61 0.91 26.85
N ASN A 151 -12.55 -0.41 26.61
CA ASN A 151 -13.38 -1.06 25.60
C ASN A 151 -14.83 -1.26 26.09
N LYS A 152 -15.66 -1.97 25.30
CA LYS A 152 -17.08 -2.14 25.63
C LYS A 152 -17.30 -3.06 26.84
N GLU A 153 -16.35 -3.95 27.06
CA GLU A 153 -16.27 -4.92 28.14
C GLU A 153 -15.73 -4.28 29.44
N GLY A 154 -15.23 -3.04 29.35
CA GLY A 154 -14.71 -2.26 30.48
C GLY A 154 -13.22 -2.49 30.75
N GLU A 155 -12.53 -3.24 29.89
CA GLU A 155 -11.10 -3.52 30.00
C GLU A 155 -10.26 -2.32 29.58
N VAL A 156 -9.11 -2.13 30.21
CA VAL A 156 -8.17 -1.06 29.86
C VAL A 156 -7.47 -1.42 28.56
N ILE A 157 -7.54 -0.52 27.59
CA ILE A 157 -6.88 -0.65 26.29
C ILE A 157 -6.02 0.59 26.00
N SER A 158 -4.98 0.44 25.18
CA SER A 158 -4.33 1.59 24.57
C SER A 158 -5.23 2.20 23.49
N VAL A 159 -5.24 3.51 23.36
CA VAL A 159 -6.01 4.21 22.32
C VAL A 159 -5.22 5.37 21.72
N LYS A 160 -5.16 5.43 20.39
CA LYS A 160 -4.71 6.58 19.61
C LYS A 160 -5.90 7.52 19.35
N ILE A 161 -5.67 8.80 19.58
CA ILE A 161 -6.58 9.90 19.23
C ILE A 161 -5.82 10.93 18.39
N ASP A 162 -6.54 11.93 17.89
CA ASP A 162 -6.05 13.00 17.00
C ASP A 162 -5.31 12.46 15.76
N HIS A 163 -5.90 12.64 14.58
CA HIS A 163 -5.32 12.12 13.33
C HIS A 163 -5.05 13.24 12.32
N GLY A 164 -5.02 14.49 12.77
CA GLY A 164 -4.96 15.67 11.92
C GLY A 164 -3.60 15.88 11.24
N GLU A 165 -2.53 15.36 11.83
CA GLU A 165 -1.14 15.47 11.35
C GLU A 165 -0.63 14.18 10.68
N SER A 166 -1.52 13.21 10.43
CA SER A 166 -1.22 11.99 9.68
C SER A 166 -1.39 12.20 8.17
N THR A 167 -0.74 11.36 7.36
CA THR A 167 -0.57 11.57 5.90
C THR A 167 0.10 12.92 5.65
N TYR A 168 1.10 13.24 6.48
CA TYR A 168 1.70 14.56 6.56
C TYR A 168 2.20 15.13 5.22
N PRO A 169 2.78 14.33 4.28
CA PRO A 169 3.16 14.85 2.97
C PRO A 169 2.01 15.52 2.20
N VAL A 170 0.78 15.01 2.35
CA VAL A 170 -0.40 15.63 1.74
C VAL A 170 -0.91 16.79 2.61
N VAL A 171 -0.93 16.64 3.94
CA VAL A 171 -1.35 17.70 4.87
C VAL A 171 -0.50 18.96 4.72
N SER A 172 0.83 18.82 4.61
CA SER A 172 1.75 19.95 4.48
C SER A 172 1.55 20.70 3.16
N GLN A 173 1.26 19.97 2.06
CA GLN A 173 0.90 20.58 0.78
C GLN A 173 -0.39 21.40 0.89
N GLN A 174 -1.40 20.90 1.61
CA GLN A 174 -2.64 21.66 1.86
C GLN A 174 -2.41 22.92 2.71
N ARG A 175 -1.31 22.96 3.49
CA ARG A 175 -0.90 24.13 4.28
C ARG A 175 0.01 25.09 3.51
N ASP A 176 0.41 24.75 2.30
CA ASP A 176 1.46 25.45 1.54
C ASP A 176 2.77 25.56 2.34
N VAL A 177 3.07 24.50 3.11
CA VAL A 177 4.31 24.38 3.88
C VAL A 177 5.12 23.23 3.28
N PRO A 178 6.42 23.45 2.96
CA PRO A 178 7.29 22.36 2.54
C PRO A 178 7.26 21.25 3.59
N ALA A 179 7.10 20.00 3.17
CA ALA A 179 7.34 18.86 4.05
C ALA A 179 8.83 18.88 4.44
N LYS A 180 9.15 19.52 5.57
CA LYS A 180 10.53 19.70 6.04
C LYS A 180 11.22 18.38 6.37
N SER A 181 10.44 17.32 6.55
CA SER A 181 10.93 15.99 6.89
C SER A 181 10.15 14.92 6.14
N PRO A 182 10.76 14.23 5.17
CA PRO A 182 10.12 13.09 4.53
C PRO A 182 10.01 11.94 5.54
N PHE A 183 8.84 11.29 5.62
CA PHE A 183 8.65 10.02 6.30
C PHE A 183 9.28 8.88 5.48
N ILE A 184 10.58 8.95 5.24
CA ILE A 184 11.31 7.95 4.46
C ILE A 184 11.18 6.60 5.15
N ILE A 185 10.98 5.56 4.36
CA ILE A 185 10.95 4.18 4.84
C ILE A 185 12.31 3.54 4.59
N THR A 186 13.07 3.28 5.65
CA THR A 186 14.39 2.64 5.58
C THR A 186 14.43 1.37 6.43
N ALA A 187 15.31 0.45 6.05
CA ALA A 187 15.56 -0.75 6.84
C ALA A 187 16.13 -0.38 8.23
N ASN A 188 16.99 0.64 8.29
CA ASN A 188 17.60 1.12 9.52
C ASN A 188 16.55 1.60 10.54
N ASP A 189 15.55 2.36 10.13
CA ASP A 189 14.46 2.80 11.03
C ASP A 189 13.57 1.63 11.46
N ILE A 190 13.25 0.68 10.57
CA ILE A 190 12.39 -0.47 10.90
C ILE A 190 13.09 -1.45 11.85
N VAL A 191 14.38 -1.71 11.62
CA VAL A 191 15.19 -2.59 12.48
C VAL A 191 15.29 -1.98 13.89
N ASN A 192 15.64 -0.70 13.98
CA ASN A 192 15.86 0.01 15.25
C ASN A 192 14.59 0.64 15.85
N PHE A 193 13.43 0.38 15.27
CA PHE A 193 12.16 0.94 15.71
C PHE A 193 11.91 0.68 17.22
N PRO A 194 11.40 1.66 17.99
CA PRO A 194 10.81 2.93 17.57
C PRO A 194 11.81 4.08 17.42
N ARG A 195 13.12 3.81 17.45
CA ARG A 195 14.16 4.83 17.26
C ARG A 195 14.28 5.16 15.78
N LEU A 196 13.72 6.29 15.39
CA LEU A 196 13.84 6.81 14.03
C LEU A 196 15.12 7.62 13.92
N LYS A 197 15.86 7.41 12.83
CA LYS A 197 17.06 8.18 12.45
C LYS A 197 16.89 8.82 11.09
N ASP A 198 16.23 8.12 10.17
CA ASP A 198 16.10 8.53 8.77
C ASP A 198 14.77 9.28 8.52
N ALA A 199 13.68 8.82 9.13
CA ALA A 199 12.43 9.55 9.19
C ALA A 199 12.47 10.62 10.30
N GLY A 200 11.99 11.83 9.99
CA GLY A 200 12.03 12.97 10.91
C GLY A 200 10.68 13.60 11.24
N PRO A 201 9.69 12.88 11.78
CA PRO A 201 8.46 13.50 12.27
C PRO A 201 8.77 14.65 13.24
N ALA A 202 7.92 15.68 13.30
CA ALA A 202 8.15 16.81 14.20
C ALA A 202 8.14 16.38 15.68
N ILE A 203 7.28 15.42 16.05
CA ILE A 203 7.29 14.79 17.38
C ILE A 203 7.05 13.29 17.24
N PHE A 204 7.90 12.48 17.89
CA PHE A 204 7.72 11.03 18.01
C PHE A 204 8.30 10.49 19.32
N VAL A 205 7.94 9.25 19.67
CA VAL A 205 8.24 8.70 21.00
C VAL A 205 9.72 8.46 21.29
N HIS A 206 10.60 8.42 20.29
CA HIS A 206 12.03 8.20 20.50
C HIS A 206 12.75 9.40 21.15
N GLU A 207 12.11 10.57 21.15
CA GLU A 207 12.60 11.77 21.83
C GLU A 207 12.11 11.88 23.28
N TYR A 208 11.25 10.94 23.72
CA TYR A 208 10.68 11.00 25.04
C TYR A 208 11.74 10.70 26.11
N PRO A 209 11.66 11.38 27.28
CA PRO A 209 12.59 11.11 28.35
C PRO A 209 12.41 9.67 28.85
N LYS A 210 13.51 9.00 29.22
CA LYS A 210 13.52 7.63 29.75
C LYS A 210 12.51 7.37 30.87
N LYS A 211 12.24 8.38 31.71
CA LYS A 211 11.25 8.29 32.80
C LYS A 211 9.80 8.18 32.30
N LEU A 212 9.51 8.58 31.06
CA LEU A 212 8.21 8.48 30.41
C LEU A 212 8.11 7.19 29.58
N LEU A 213 9.14 6.84 28.82
CA LEU A 213 9.23 5.61 28.04
C LEU A 213 10.70 5.21 27.85
N ASP A 214 11.05 3.98 28.20
CA ASP A 214 12.41 3.45 28.00
C ASP A 214 12.55 2.86 26.59
N VAL A 215 12.86 3.73 25.62
CA VAL A 215 13.01 3.33 24.22
C VAL A 215 14.22 2.41 24.01
N ASP A 216 15.29 2.55 24.81
CA ASP A 216 16.46 1.68 24.72
C ASP A 216 16.11 0.21 25.07
N GLU A 217 15.22 0.04 26.06
CA GLU A 217 14.72 -1.27 26.47
C GLU A 217 13.80 -1.89 25.41
N LEU A 218 12.91 -1.09 24.80
CA LEU A 218 11.96 -1.57 23.79
C LEU A 218 12.64 -2.16 22.55
N VAL A 219 13.71 -1.53 22.04
CA VAL A 219 14.38 -1.95 20.79
C VAL A 219 14.87 -3.40 20.86
N HIS A 220 15.25 -3.88 22.04
CA HIS A 220 15.82 -5.22 22.24
C HIS A 220 14.82 -6.24 22.81
N ASN A 221 13.57 -5.82 23.08
CA ASN A 221 12.57 -6.69 23.70
C ASN A 221 11.90 -7.58 22.64
N GLU A 222 11.98 -8.91 22.81
CA GLU A 222 11.44 -9.87 21.83
C GLU A 222 9.92 -9.74 21.60
N HIS A 223 9.14 -9.48 22.65
CA HIS A 223 7.70 -9.28 22.52
C HIS A 223 7.37 -7.97 21.79
N PHE A 224 8.16 -6.91 22.01
CA PHE A 224 8.04 -5.69 21.23
C PHE A 224 8.35 -5.93 19.76
N ILE A 225 9.46 -6.62 19.46
CA ILE A 225 9.88 -6.94 18.09
C ILE A 225 8.81 -7.77 17.36
N SER A 226 8.24 -8.77 18.03
CA SER A 226 7.14 -9.58 17.48
C SER A 226 5.91 -8.71 17.16
N GLN A 227 5.44 -7.86 18.10
CA GLN A 227 4.31 -6.96 17.84
C GLN A 227 4.61 -5.91 16.76
N LYS A 228 5.86 -5.43 16.68
CA LYS A 228 6.32 -4.50 15.65
C LYS A 228 6.11 -5.11 14.26
N TYR A 229 6.66 -6.31 14.02
CA TYR A 229 6.53 -6.97 12.73
C TYR A 229 5.10 -7.45 12.44
N TYR A 230 4.35 -7.86 13.46
CA TYR A 230 2.91 -8.10 13.34
C TYR A 230 2.17 -6.89 12.75
N SER A 231 2.38 -5.70 13.32
CA SER A 231 1.70 -4.49 12.86
C SER A 231 2.17 -4.02 11.48
N PHE A 232 3.46 -4.16 11.18
CA PHE A 232 3.98 -3.87 9.84
C PHE A 232 3.39 -4.80 8.80
N LEU A 233 3.34 -6.11 9.07
CA LEU A 233 2.70 -7.11 8.21
C LEU A 233 1.23 -6.75 7.99
N LYS A 234 0.48 -6.51 9.08
CA LYS A 234 -0.94 -6.13 8.98
C LYS A 234 -1.15 -4.92 8.08
N ARG A 235 -0.28 -3.90 8.15
CA ARG A 235 -0.38 -2.70 7.30
C ARG A 235 -0.16 -2.99 5.83
N ILE A 236 0.83 -3.81 5.48
CA ILE A 236 1.13 -4.10 4.07
C ILE A 236 0.13 -5.05 3.43
N LEU A 237 -0.63 -5.81 4.23
CA LEU A 237 -1.66 -6.72 3.73
C LEU A 237 -2.95 -6.04 3.28
N ILE A 238 -3.15 -4.77 3.64
CA ILE A 238 -4.34 -4.00 3.23
C ILE A 238 -4.30 -3.73 1.72
N ASP A 239 -5.45 -3.88 1.07
CA ASP A 239 -5.61 -3.69 -0.38
C ASP A 239 -5.80 -2.20 -0.74
N ASP A 240 -5.28 -1.80 -1.89
CA ASP A 240 -5.37 -0.42 -2.37
C ASP A 240 -6.83 0.04 -2.52
N LEU A 241 -7.74 -0.88 -2.85
CA LEU A 241 -9.17 -0.61 -2.95
C LEU A 241 -9.74 -0.11 -1.62
N ASN A 242 -9.24 -0.59 -0.48
CA ASN A 242 -9.71 -0.11 0.82
C ASN A 242 -9.40 1.38 1.00
N TYR A 243 -8.21 1.85 0.62
CA TYR A 243 -7.86 3.27 0.66
C TYR A 243 -8.70 4.09 -0.31
N MET A 244 -8.94 3.57 -1.52
CA MET A 244 -9.81 4.22 -2.51
C MET A 244 -11.24 4.41 -2.00
N GLU A 245 -11.83 3.38 -1.39
CA GLU A 245 -13.19 3.43 -0.89
C GLU A 245 -13.31 4.29 0.36
N ILE A 246 -12.33 4.27 1.27
CA ILE A 246 -12.25 5.20 2.41
C ILE A 246 -12.20 6.65 1.89
N ALA A 247 -11.33 6.96 0.92
CA ALA A 247 -11.21 8.30 0.35
C ALA A 247 -12.53 8.76 -0.30
N LYS A 248 -13.21 7.90 -1.07
CA LYS A 248 -14.55 8.19 -1.63
C LYS A 248 -15.59 8.48 -0.54
N ALA A 249 -15.45 7.85 0.61
CA ALA A 249 -16.40 7.93 1.70
C ALA A 249 -16.24 9.18 2.57
N THR A 250 -15.00 9.68 2.72
CA THR A 250 -14.68 10.76 3.66
C THR A 250 -14.29 12.07 2.99
N VAL A 251 -13.87 12.07 1.72
CA VAL A 251 -13.33 13.25 1.04
C VAL A 251 -14.18 13.65 -0.17
N SER A 252 -14.60 14.91 -0.21
CA SER A 252 -15.46 15.47 -1.25
C SER A 252 -14.69 15.81 -2.54
N SER A 253 -13.47 16.33 -2.41
CA SER A 253 -12.61 16.71 -3.54
C SER A 253 -12.01 15.49 -4.23
N GLU A 254 -12.19 15.39 -5.56
CA GLU A 254 -11.60 14.30 -6.34
C GLU A 254 -10.08 14.35 -6.40
N GLU A 255 -9.52 15.55 -6.53
CA GLU A 255 -8.08 15.76 -6.58
C GLU A 255 -7.43 15.35 -5.27
N LEU A 256 -8.01 15.76 -4.14
CA LEU A 256 -7.52 15.36 -2.82
C LEU A 256 -7.64 13.86 -2.59
N ARG A 257 -8.73 13.21 -3.07
CA ARG A 257 -8.85 11.74 -3.04
C ARG A 257 -7.70 11.08 -3.79
N LYS A 258 -7.39 11.54 -5.00
CA LYS A 258 -6.31 10.99 -5.83
C LYS A 258 -4.96 11.14 -5.12
N GLN A 259 -4.69 12.31 -4.51
CA GLN A 259 -3.46 12.56 -3.76
C GLN A 259 -3.33 11.61 -2.55
N LEU A 260 -4.35 11.54 -1.69
CA LEU A 260 -4.35 10.67 -0.50
C LEU A 260 -4.18 9.18 -0.87
N VAL A 261 -4.88 8.72 -1.91
CA VAL A 261 -4.79 7.32 -2.34
C VAL A 261 -3.41 7.02 -2.93
N ALA A 262 -2.90 7.90 -3.81
CA ALA A 262 -1.59 7.71 -4.43
C ALA A 262 -0.48 7.62 -3.37
N ASP A 263 -0.54 8.48 -2.36
CA ASP A 263 0.34 8.46 -1.19
C ASP A 263 0.28 7.12 -0.45
N LYS A 264 -0.92 6.62 -0.10
CA LYS A 264 -1.07 5.33 0.58
C LYS A 264 -0.55 4.15 -0.23
N ILE A 265 -0.75 4.16 -1.55
CA ILE A 265 -0.26 3.09 -2.44
C ILE A 265 1.26 3.13 -2.51
N GLU A 266 1.87 4.29 -2.78
CA GLU A 266 3.32 4.47 -2.85
C GLU A 266 3.97 4.04 -1.53
N ARG A 267 3.41 4.48 -0.41
CA ARG A 267 3.89 4.12 0.92
C ARG A 267 3.77 2.62 1.24
N THR A 268 2.66 1.99 0.87
CA THR A 268 2.46 0.53 1.05
C THR A 268 3.51 -0.25 0.27
N PHE A 269 3.79 0.18 -0.96
CA PHE A 269 4.77 -0.45 -1.83
C PHE A 269 6.21 -0.31 -1.27
N LEU A 270 6.60 0.90 -0.86
CA LEU A 270 7.91 1.14 -0.24
C LEU A 270 8.08 0.33 1.04
N LEU A 271 7.06 0.31 1.91
CA LEU A 271 7.07 -0.44 3.15
C LEU A 271 7.23 -1.94 2.90
N THR A 272 6.45 -2.51 1.97
CA THR A 272 6.52 -3.93 1.61
C THR A 272 7.92 -4.31 1.12
N THR A 273 8.48 -3.51 0.21
CA THR A 273 9.80 -3.78 -0.37
C THR A 273 10.90 -3.71 0.68
N THR A 274 10.88 -2.68 1.53
CA THR A 274 11.87 -2.53 2.61
C THR A 274 11.74 -3.65 3.64
N LEU A 275 10.52 -4.05 4.03
CA LEU A 275 10.32 -5.15 4.98
C LEU A 275 10.85 -6.49 4.46
N ILE A 276 10.53 -6.86 3.22
CA ILE A 276 11.02 -8.12 2.62
C ILE A 276 12.56 -8.14 2.56
N ALA A 277 13.20 -6.99 2.37
CA ALA A 277 14.66 -6.89 2.37
C ALA A 277 15.30 -7.11 3.75
N ILE A 278 14.57 -6.93 4.86
CA ILE A 278 15.06 -7.10 6.23
C ILE A 278 15.09 -8.58 6.62
N PRO A 279 16.26 -9.16 6.97
CA PRO A 279 16.37 -10.56 7.40
C PRO A 279 15.45 -10.93 8.57
N GLU A 280 15.40 -10.08 9.60
CA GLU A 280 14.61 -10.29 10.81
C GLU A 280 13.10 -10.36 10.52
N PHE A 281 12.63 -9.62 9.50
CA PHE A 281 11.24 -9.70 9.07
C PHE A 281 10.96 -11.01 8.32
N ARG A 282 11.85 -11.44 7.41
CA ARG A 282 11.69 -12.72 6.72
C ARG A 282 11.65 -13.88 7.72
N GLN A 283 12.54 -13.85 8.70
CA GLN A 283 12.61 -14.86 9.75
C GLN A 283 11.32 -14.86 10.57
N TYR A 284 10.83 -13.68 10.94
CA TYR A 284 9.54 -13.54 11.63
C TYR A 284 8.40 -14.18 10.84
N ILE A 285 8.30 -13.93 9.52
CA ILE A 285 7.25 -14.52 8.68
C ILE A 285 7.36 -16.05 8.64
N ASN A 286 8.57 -16.59 8.43
CA ASN A 286 8.80 -18.02 8.31
C ASN A 286 8.57 -18.77 9.64
N GLN A 287 8.85 -18.14 10.77
CA GLN A 287 8.64 -18.71 12.11
C GLN A 287 7.19 -18.60 12.59
N ASN A 288 6.36 -17.72 11.98
CA ASN A 288 5.00 -17.45 12.45
C ASN A 288 3.96 -17.64 11.31
N PRO A 289 3.83 -18.83 10.70
CA PRO A 289 2.93 -19.04 9.57
C PRO A 289 1.45 -18.81 9.91
N LEU A 290 1.06 -18.98 11.18
CA LEU A 290 -0.32 -18.79 11.66
C LEU A 290 -0.66 -17.34 12.03
N VAL A 291 0.29 -16.41 11.92
CA VAL A 291 0.06 -14.98 12.25
C VAL A 291 -1.09 -14.37 11.44
N ILE A 292 -1.30 -14.89 10.22
CA ILE A 292 -2.34 -14.44 9.30
C ILE A 292 -3.74 -14.68 9.84
N ASP A 293 -3.96 -15.75 10.61
CA ASP A 293 -5.28 -16.07 11.17
C ASP A 293 -5.72 -15.01 12.18
N GLN A 294 -4.78 -14.51 12.99
CA GLN A 294 -5.04 -13.42 13.92
C GLN A 294 -5.35 -12.12 13.16
N ILE A 295 -4.60 -11.81 12.11
CA ILE A 295 -4.84 -10.61 11.27
C ILE A 295 -6.22 -10.68 10.61
N ILE A 296 -6.59 -11.83 10.04
CA ILE A 296 -7.89 -12.05 9.42
C ILE A 296 -9.01 -11.90 10.44
N LYS A 297 -8.84 -12.44 11.65
CA LYS A 297 -9.81 -12.27 12.73
C LYS A 297 -10.04 -10.80 13.06
N GLU A 298 -8.97 -10.03 13.26
CA GLU A 298 -9.07 -8.59 13.57
C GLU A 298 -9.71 -7.80 12.41
N PHE A 299 -9.46 -8.18 11.15
CA PHE A 299 -10.14 -7.57 10.00
C PHE A 299 -11.62 -7.95 9.89
N ARG A 300 -12.02 -9.17 10.30
CA ARG A 300 -13.43 -9.54 10.42
C ARG A 300 -14.14 -8.71 11.50
N GLU A 301 -13.50 -8.52 12.65
CA GLU A 301 -14.01 -7.65 13.72
C GLU A 301 -14.20 -6.21 13.24
N PHE A 302 -13.25 -5.67 12.46
CA PHE A 302 -13.42 -4.37 11.78
C PHE A 302 -14.61 -4.38 10.81
N ASN A 303 -14.77 -5.42 10.00
CA ASN A 303 -15.87 -5.55 9.04
C ASN A 303 -17.24 -5.60 9.73
N ASP A 304 -17.34 -6.20 10.93
CA ASP A 304 -18.58 -6.28 11.72
C ASP A 304 -19.05 -4.91 12.24
N GLU A 305 -18.14 -3.93 12.33
CA GLU A 305 -18.52 -2.55 12.60
C GLU A 305 -19.21 -1.85 11.41
N ILE A 306 -19.07 -2.40 10.21
CA ILE A 306 -19.61 -1.86 8.96
C ILE A 306 -20.94 -2.54 8.66
N ARG A 307 -22.00 -2.00 9.29
CA ARG A 307 -23.35 -2.60 9.27
C ARG A 307 -24.23 -2.19 8.10
N LYS A 308 -23.93 -1.06 7.48
CA LYS A 308 -24.74 -0.45 6.43
C LYS A 308 -24.47 -1.12 5.07
N PRO A 309 -25.50 -1.57 4.33
CA PRO A 309 -25.29 -2.17 3.00
C PRO A 309 -24.52 -1.26 2.04
N GLU A 310 -24.78 0.05 2.09
CA GLU A 310 -24.10 1.05 1.26
C GLU A 310 -22.60 1.20 1.58
N ASP A 311 -22.16 0.74 2.75
CA ASP A 311 -20.78 0.79 3.20
C ASP A 311 -20.01 -0.52 2.91
N LYS A 312 -20.61 -1.51 2.22
CA LYS A 312 -20.01 -2.84 2.00
C LYS A 312 -18.61 -2.77 1.39
N LEU A 313 -18.36 -1.79 0.51
CA LEU A 313 -17.07 -1.59 -0.15
C LEU A 313 -15.96 -1.08 0.79
N LEU A 314 -16.31 -0.62 2.00
CA LEU A 314 -15.33 -0.26 3.04
C LEU A 314 -14.79 -1.48 3.78
N ARG A 315 -15.40 -2.66 3.60
CA ARG A 315 -14.95 -3.90 4.25
C ARG A 315 -13.65 -4.39 3.61
N ILE A 316 -12.79 -4.99 4.43
CA ILE A 316 -11.58 -5.66 3.97
C ILE A 316 -11.96 -7.02 3.37
N ASP A 317 -11.45 -7.29 2.18
CA ASP A 317 -11.51 -8.60 1.56
C ASP A 317 -10.47 -9.52 2.20
N THR A 318 -10.91 -10.37 3.14
CA THR A 318 -10.01 -11.25 3.88
C THR A 318 -9.40 -12.36 3.03
N GLN A 319 -10.01 -12.69 1.89
CA GLN A 319 -9.43 -13.68 0.96
C GLN A 319 -8.22 -13.07 0.25
N LYS A 320 -8.36 -11.84 -0.26
CA LYS A 320 -7.21 -11.11 -0.83
C LYS A 320 -6.08 -10.89 0.18
N VAL A 321 -6.41 -10.58 1.44
CA VAL A 321 -5.44 -10.48 2.52
C VAL A 321 -4.66 -11.79 2.68
N TYR A 322 -5.37 -12.93 2.71
CA TYR A 322 -4.74 -14.24 2.83
C TYR A 322 -3.83 -14.54 1.62
N SER A 323 -4.30 -14.33 0.39
CA SER A 323 -3.50 -14.53 -0.83
C SER A 323 -2.23 -13.66 -0.81
N LYS A 324 -2.35 -12.38 -0.45
CA LYS A 324 -1.20 -11.47 -0.36
C LYS A 324 -0.19 -11.90 0.71
N PHE A 325 -0.66 -12.48 1.82
CA PHE A 325 0.22 -13.07 2.82
C PHE A 325 0.99 -14.28 2.28
N LEU A 326 0.32 -15.19 1.55
CA LEU A 326 0.99 -16.33 0.93
C LEU A 326 2.08 -15.89 -0.06
N ASP A 327 1.81 -14.87 -0.86
CA ASP A 327 2.80 -14.30 -1.78
C ASP A 327 4.03 -13.76 -1.03
N ILE A 328 3.81 -12.99 0.04
CA ILE A 328 4.91 -12.45 0.87
C ILE A 328 5.68 -13.58 1.56
N ALA A 329 4.99 -14.56 2.14
CA ALA A 329 5.61 -15.69 2.82
C ALA A 329 6.46 -16.54 1.86
N LYS A 330 5.97 -16.77 0.64
CA LYS A 330 6.72 -17.44 -0.42
C LYS A 330 8.01 -16.69 -0.75
N VAL A 331 7.94 -15.38 -0.99
CA VAL A 331 9.13 -14.55 -1.28
C VAL A 331 10.12 -14.56 -0.11
N CYS A 332 9.63 -14.45 1.13
CA CYS A 332 10.50 -14.50 2.32
C CYS A 332 11.24 -15.84 2.42
N LYS A 333 10.53 -16.95 2.18
CA LYS A 333 11.11 -18.30 2.19
C LYS A 333 12.16 -18.49 1.08
N GLU A 334 11.87 -18.04 -0.14
CA GLU A 334 12.81 -18.13 -1.28
C GLU A 334 14.09 -17.32 -1.04
N MET A 335 13.99 -16.15 -0.39
CA MET A 335 15.15 -15.31 -0.07
C MET A 335 16.01 -15.82 1.09
N GLU A 336 15.49 -16.71 1.94
CA GLU A 336 16.24 -17.33 3.03
C GLU A 336 16.92 -18.65 2.64
N GLN A 337 16.53 -19.27 1.52
CA GLN A 337 17.22 -20.46 1.06
C GLN A 337 18.67 -20.12 0.69
N PRO A 338 19.67 -20.89 1.18
CA PRO A 338 21.03 -20.69 0.74
C PRO A 338 21.06 -20.86 -0.78
N LYS A 339 21.62 -19.85 -1.48
CA LYS A 339 21.96 -20.00 -2.89
C LYS A 339 22.91 -21.19 -2.98
N PHE A 340 22.41 -22.35 -3.38
CA PHE A 340 23.26 -23.48 -3.73
C PHE A 340 24.12 -23.03 -4.91
N ASP A 341 25.36 -22.67 -4.60
CA ASP A 341 26.34 -22.28 -5.58
C ASP A 341 26.56 -23.48 -6.51
N ARG A 342 26.11 -23.37 -7.77
CA ARG A 342 26.37 -24.37 -8.81
C ARG A 342 27.78 -24.24 -9.37
N SER A 343 28.75 -23.90 -8.52
CA SER A 343 30.16 -23.82 -8.86
C SER A 343 31.00 -24.56 -7.86
N GLU A 344 30.78 -25.86 -7.70
CA GLU A 344 31.86 -26.75 -7.23
C GLU A 344 31.61 -28.18 -7.72
N LYS A 345 32.29 -28.54 -8.81
CA LYS A 345 32.53 -29.93 -9.18
C LYS A 345 33.66 -30.47 -8.29
N TYR A 346 33.31 -31.48 -7.48
CA TYR A 346 34.14 -32.58 -6.97
C TYR A 346 35.43 -32.25 -6.19
N GLN A 347 35.46 -32.62 -4.90
CA GLN A 347 36.17 -33.82 -4.41
C GLN A 347 35.87 -34.12 -2.93
N SER A 348 35.45 -35.37 -2.66
CA SER A 348 35.62 -36.21 -1.42
C SER A 348 35.75 -35.51 -0.05
N GLY A 349 34.93 -35.78 0.97
CA GLY A 349 34.55 -37.08 1.52
C GLY A 349 33.77 -36.88 2.85
N PRO A 350 33.28 -37.96 3.48
CA PRO A 350 32.12 -37.95 4.35
C PRO A 350 32.48 -37.69 5.81
N ASP A 351 31.71 -36.84 6.49
CA ASP A 351 31.33 -37.09 7.88
C ASP A 351 29.98 -36.42 8.19
N ASN A 352 29.07 -37.27 8.65
CA ASN A 352 27.65 -37.01 8.88
C ASN A 352 27.42 -36.13 10.11
N LEU A 353 26.56 -35.12 9.97
CA LEU A 353 25.60 -34.71 10.99
C LEU A 353 24.34 -34.20 10.26
N THR A 354 23.49 -35.14 9.83
CA THR A 354 22.11 -34.86 9.43
C THR A 354 21.20 -35.08 10.63
N GLU A 355 20.55 -34.02 11.11
CA GLU A 355 19.30 -34.15 11.85
C GLU A 355 18.25 -34.70 10.88
N GLU A 356 17.88 -35.96 11.10
CA GLU A 356 16.81 -36.63 10.37
C GLU A 356 15.47 -35.97 10.73
N LEU A 357 14.80 -35.42 9.71
CA LEU A 357 13.36 -35.12 9.76
C LEU A 357 12.62 -36.42 10.06
N SER A 358 11.71 -36.42 11.04
CA SER A 358 10.98 -37.62 11.44
C SER A 358 10.18 -38.21 10.27
N GLU A 359 10.03 -39.53 10.23
CA GLU A 359 9.27 -40.25 9.20
C GLU A 359 7.84 -39.69 9.05
N GLU A 360 7.24 -39.12 10.10
CA GLU A 360 5.93 -38.48 10.00
C GLU A 360 5.94 -37.22 9.11
N ALA A 361 7.02 -36.44 9.10
CA ALA A 361 7.17 -35.25 8.25
C ALA A 361 7.35 -35.64 6.77
N LEU A 362 8.03 -36.76 6.51
CA LEU A 362 8.20 -37.31 5.16
C LEU A 362 6.91 -37.91 4.60
N ILE A 363 6.11 -38.56 5.45
CA ILE A 363 4.79 -39.09 5.09
C ILE A 363 3.79 -37.96 4.82
N ALA A 364 3.81 -36.89 5.62
CA ALA A 364 2.99 -35.70 5.39
C ALA A 364 3.33 -34.98 4.06
N LEU A 365 4.62 -34.93 3.69
CA LEU A 365 5.06 -34.35 2.41
C LEU A 365 4.72 -35.22 1.19
N GLN A 366 4.66 -36.55 1.34
CA GLN A 366 4.28 -37.45 0.25
C GLN A 366 2.77 -37.45 -0.05
N ASN A 367 1.92 -37.06 0.91
CA ASN A 367 0.46 -37.01 0.73
C ASN A 367 -0.06 -35.65 0.23
N LEU A 368 0.75 -34.59 0.31
CA LEU A 368 0.41 -33.24 -0.15
C LEU A 368 -0.15 -33.17 -1.60
N PRO A 369 0.40 -33.92 -2.58
CA PRO A 369 -0.14 -33.90 -3.94
C PRO A 369 -1.55 -34.50 -4.05
N LYS A 370 -1.88 -35.50 -3.21
CA LYS A 370 -3.21 -36.12 -3.18
C LYS A 370 -4.24 -35.20 -2.55
N ASP A 371 -3.85 -34.49 -1.49
CA ASP A 371 -4.73 -33.51 -0.83
C ASP A 371 -5.01 -32.30 -1.74
N LEU A 372 -4.02 -31.90 -2.57
CA LEU A 372 -4.18 -30.85 -3.59
C LEU A 372 -5.14 -31.26 -4.72
N GLU A 373 -5.05 -32.49 -5.22
CA GLU A 373 -6.00 -33.00 -6.23
C GLU A 373 -7.43 -33.12 -5.70
N GLU A 374 -7.60 -33.49 -4.42
CA GLU A 374 -8.90 -33.56 -3.76
C GLU A 374 -9.53 -32.17 -3.56
N ILE A 375 -8.72 -31.17 -3.20
CA ILE A 375 -9.13 -29.76 -3.09
C ILE A 375 -9.50 -29.18 -4.47
N GLU A 376 -8.74 -29.48 -5.53
CA GLU A 376 -9.08 -29.04 -6.89
C GLU A 376 -10.41 -29.65 -7.38
N LEU A 377 -10.69 -30.91 -7.01
CA LEU A 377 -11.96 -31.57 -7.33
C LEU A 377 -13.13 -30.93 -6.56
N GLU A 378 -12.93 -30.54 -5.30
CA GLU A 378 -13.92 -29.82 -4.50
C GLU A 378 -14.22 -28.43 -5.06
N ILE A 379 -13.19 -27.67 -5.47
CA ILE A 379 -13.33 -26.36 -6.10
C ILE A 379 -14.16 -26.48 -7.39
N LYS A 380 -13.86 -27.47 -8.24
CA LYS A 380 -14.59 -27.70 -9.50
C LYS A 380 -16.05 -28.09 -9.27
N ASN A 381 -16.35 -28.80 -8.18
CA ASN A 381 -17.73 -29.12 -7.80
C ASN A 381 -18.48 -27.89 -7.26
N LEU A 382 -17.82 -27.02 -6.48
CA LEU A 382 -18.39 -25.77 -6.00
C LEU A 382 -18.69 -24.78 -7.14
N GLU A 383 -17.80 -24.67 -8.13
CA GLU A 383 -18.02 -23.86 -9.34
C GLU A 383 -19.24 -24.34 -10.15
N LYS A 384 -19.46 -25.66 -10.20
CA LYS A 384 -20.62 -26.26 -10.86
C LYS A 384 -21.94 -25.98 -10.12
N ILE A 385 -21.90 -25.92 -8.79
CA ILE A 385 -23.05 -25.53 -7.95
C ILE A 385 -23.38 -24.05 -8.19
N ILE A 386 -22.40 -23.17 -8.15
CA ILE A 386 -22.57 -21.73 -8.39
C ILE A 386 -23.12 -21.44 -9.80
N ALA A 387 -22.64 -22.17 -10.82
CA ALA A 387 -23.16 -22.06 -12.18
C ALA A 387 -24.61 -22.55 -12.33
N SER A 388 -25.05 -23.47 -11.48
CA SER A 388 -26.43 -23.96 -11.45
C SER A 388 -27.38 -23.00 -10.71
N GLU A 389 -26.91 -22.34 -9.65
CA GLU A 389 -27.68 -21.31 -8.92
C GLU A 389 -27.86 -20.04 -9.77
N ALA A 390 -26.82 -19.62 -10.51
CA ALA A 390 -26.91 -18.48 -11.42
C ALA A 390 -27.91 -18.67 -12.58
N LYS A 391 -28.25 -19.91 -12.94
CA LYS A 391 -29.28 -20.22 -13.95
C LYS A 391 -30.70 -20.22 -13.39
N ASN A 392 -30.88 -20.47 -12.10
CA ASN A 392 -32.20 -20.45 -11.47
C ASN A 392 -32.68 -19.01 -11.13
N ASP A 393 -31.77 -18.07 -10.90
CA ASP A 393 -32.14 -16.66 -10.65
C ASP A 393 -32.55 -15.88 -11.92
N LEU A 394 -32.27 -16.41 -13.11
CA LEU A 394 -32.64 -15.81 -14.40
C LEU A 394 -34.03 -16.19 -14.92
N SER A 395 -34.81 -16.99 -14.18
CA SER A 395 -36.14 -17.48 -14.60
C SER A 395 -37.33 -16.97 -13.77
N ILE A 396 -37.14 -16.02 -12.84
CA ILE A 396 -38.21 -15.49 -11.95
C ILE A 396 -38.54 -14.00 -12.19
N SER A 397 -38.06 -13.38 -13.27
CA SER A 397 -38.37 -11.97 -13.57
C SER A 397 -38.90 -11.74 -15.00
N GLN A 398 -40.03 -12.37 -15.35
CA GLN A 398 -40.86 -11.96 -16.48
C GLN A 398 -42.36 -12.13 -16.18
N GLU A 399 -42.95 -11.11 -15.58
CA GLU A 399 -44.38 -10.76 -15.53
C GLU A 399 -44.38 -9.43 -14.76
N THR A 400 -44.74 -8.25 -15.25
CA THR A 400 -45.83 -7.81 -16.11
C THR A 400 -45.54 -6.37 -16.57
N GLU A 401 -45.76 -6.03 -17.85
CA GLU A 401 -46.56 -4.86 -18.28
C GLU A 401 -46.57 -4.73 -19.81
N LYS A 402 -47.77 -4.57 -20.36
CA LYS A 402 -48.08 -4.57 -21.80
C LYS A 402 -47.79 -3.22 -22.48
N PRO A 403 -47.62 -3.21 -23.83
CA PRO A 403 -47.08 -2.10 -24.60
C PRO A 403 -48.16 -1.22 -25.26
N ILE A 404 -47.78 0.00 -25.68
CA ILE A 404 -48.46 0.75 -26.73
C ILE A 404 -47.46 1.13 -27.84
N TYR A 405 -47.66 0.46 -28.97
CA TYR A 405 -47.34 0.72 -30.38
C TYR A 405 -46.90 2.13 -30.83
N ASN A 406 -45.84 2.23 -31.66
CA ASN A 406 -45.92 2.19 -33.15
C ASN A 406 -44.52 2.40 -33.80
N VAL A 407 -44.02 1.44 -34.59
CA VAL A 407 -43.86 1.45 -36.08
C VAL A 407 -43.00 2.63 -36.57
N THR A 408 -41.81 2.45 -37.17
CA THR A 408 -41.62 2.00 -38.56
C THR A 408 -40.15 1.60 -38.84
N THR A 409 -39.93 0.42 -39.41
CA THR A 409 -38.80 0.00 -40.29
C THR A 409 -39.40 -0.22 -41.71
N PRO A 410 -38.66 -0.44 -42.84
CA PRO A 410 -37.30 -1.01 -42.98
C PRO A 410 -36.46 -0.41 -44.14
N THR A 411 -35.19 -0.81 -44.33
CA THR A 411 -34.63 -1.70 -45.40
C THR A 411 -33.35 -0.97 -45.91
N ALA A 412 -32.25 -1.52 -46.41
CA ALA A 412 -31.92 -2.83 -46.98
C ALA A 412 -30.38 -3.09 -46.95
N LEU A 413 -30.07 -4.39 -47.03
CA LEU A 413 -28.91 -5.11 -47.56
C LEU A 413 -27.66 -4.36 -48.06
N SER A 414 -26.48 -4.90 -47.71
CA SER A 414 -25.61 -5.61 -48.66
C SER A 414 -24.58 -6.50 -47.94
N MET A 415 -24.47 -7.75 -48.39
CA MET A 415 -23.37 -8.68 -48.15
C MET A 415 -22.40 -8.59 -49.34
N GLU A 416 -21.09 -8.54 -49.08
CA GLU A 416 -20.13 -9.34 -49.86
C GLU A 416 -18.79 -9.49 -49.10
N THR A 417 -18.32 -10.74 -49.10
CA THR A 417 -17.02 -11.32 -48.73
C THR A 417 -15.87 -10.71 -49.56
N THR A 418 -14.58 -10.67 -49.19
CA THR A 418 -13.66 -11.73 -48.72
C THR A 418 -12.28 -11.09 -48.41
N GLU A 419 -11.46 -11.80 -47.61
CA GLU A 419 -9.98 -11.82 -47.58
C GLU A 419 -9.13 -10.83 -46.73
N THR A 420 -8.50 -11.45 -45.71
CA THR A 420 -7.13 -11.29 -45.19
C THR A 420 -6.59 -9.89 -44.85
N SER A 421 -6.50 -9.59 -43.55
CA SER A 421 -5.30 -8.97 -42.98
C SER A 421 -5.23 -9.23 -41.46
N THR A 422 -4.26 -10.04 -41.06
CA THR A 422 -3.78 -10.16 -39.69
C THR A 422 -3.07 -8.86 -39.31
N LEU A 423 -3.81 -7.92 -38.71
CA LEU A 423 -3.21 -6.75 -38.06
C LEU A 423 -3.06 -7.04 -36.56
N SER A 424 -1.81 -7.13 -36.13
CA SER A 424 -1.39 -7.15 -34.73
C SER A 424 -2.01 -5.95 -33.98
N PRO A 425 -2.51 -6.13 -32.75
CA PRO A 425 -3.12 -5.04 -32.00
C PRO A 425 -2.06 -4.02 -31.57
N THR A 426 -2.39 -2.75 -31.75
CA THR A 426 -1.59 -1.58 -31.35
C THR A 426 -1.22 -1.70 -29.88
N ALA A 427 0.08 -1.76 -29.58
CA ALA A 427 0.59 -1.95 -28.22
C ALA A 427 0.18 -0.75 -27.33
N THR A 428 -0.66 -1.02 -26.34
CA THR A 428 -1.10 0.00 -25.38
C THR A 428 0.10 0.47 -24.55
N LEU A 429 0.36 1.78 -24.54
CA LEU A 429 1.45 2.35 -23.73
C LEU A 429 1.22 2.00 -22.24
N PRO A 430 2.26 1.55 -21.52
CA PRO A 430 2.13 1.20 -20.11
C PRO A 430 1.80 2.43 -19.26
N ASP A 431 0.96 2.24 -18.25
CA ASP A 431 0.64 3.28 -17.25
C ASP A 431 1.93 3.80 -16.59
N LYS A 432 2.09 5.12 -16.54
CA LYS A 432 3.22 5.82 -15.93
C LYS A 432 3.46 5.38 -14.49
N LEU A 433 2.39 5.07 -13.74
CA LEU A 433 2.49 4.54 -12.38
C LEU A 433 3.04 3.11 -12.34
N LYS A 434 2.64 2.27 -13.30
CA LYS A 434 3.12 0.89 -13.43
C LYS A 434 4.59 0.83 -13.82
N ALA A 435 5.03 1.66 -14.77
CA ALA A 435 6.45 1.76 -15.16
C ALA A 435 7.31 2.24 -13.98
N ARG A 436 6.89 3.34 -13.32
CA ARG A 436 7.56 3.88 -12.13
C ARG A 436 7.67 2.84 -11.01
N SER A 437 6.59 2.12 -10.70
CA SER A 437 6.59 1.06 -9.68
C SER A 437 7.62 -0.05 -9.96
N ASN A 438 7.84 -0.41 -11.22
CA ASN A 438 8.80 -1.45 -11.59
C ASN A 438 10.26 -0.97 -11.58
N ILE A 439 10.48 0.32 -11.79
CA ILE A 439 11.82 0.93 -11.68
C ILE A 439 12.24 1.06 -10.22
N ILE A 440 11.31 1.46 -9.33
CA ILE A 440 11.63 1.63 -7.90
C ILE A 440 12.10 0.31 -7.24
N ARG A 441 11.64 -0.85 -7.73
CA ARG A 441 12.05 -2.19 -7.25
C ARG A 441 13.52 -2.52 -7.49
N ILE A 442 14.16 -1.83 -8.43
CA ILE A 442 15.55 -2.05 -8.82
C ILE A 442 16.43 -1.18 -7.91
N PRO A 443 17.44 -1.73 -7.19
CA PRO A 443 18.40 -0.94 -6.43
C PRO A 443 19.09 0.13 -7.28
N THR A 444 19.45 1.27 -6.68
CA THR A 444 20.02 2.41 -7.43
C THR A 444 21.27 2.06 -8.24
N ASN A 445 22.19 1.28 -7.66
CA ASN A 445 23.36 0.77 -8.37
C ASN A 445 22.97 -0.14 -9.54
N GLU A 446 21.95 -0.99 -9.38
CA GLU A 446 21.43 -1.84 -10.46
C GLU A 446 20.71 -1.01 -11.53
N ARG A 447 20.05 0.11 -11.18
CA ARG A 447 19.47 1.06 -12.16
C ARG A 447 20.55 1.72 -12.99
N GLU A 448 21.56 2.26 -12.32
CA GLU A 448 22.73 2.88 -12.94
C GLU A 448 23.39 1.89 -13.91
N GLU A 449 23.71 0.68 -13.44
CA GLU A 449 24.33 -0.36 -14.26
C GLU A 449 23.51 -0.69 -15.51
N ASN A 450 22.21 -0.90 -15.37
CA ASN A 450 21.35 -1.32 -16.46
C ASN A 450 21.13 -0.19 -17.48
N ILE A 451 20.99 1.06 -17.02
CA ILE A 451 20.89 2.22 -17.91
C ILE A 451 22.20 2.37 -18.70
N PHE A 452 23.36 2.30 -18.03
CA PHE A 452 24.66 2.38 -18.69
C PHE A 452 24.88 1.25 -19.69
N ALA A 453 24.52 0.01 -19.34
CA ALA A 453 24.68 -1.13 -20.23
C ALA A 453 23.86 -1.00 -21.51
N VAL A 454 22.59 -0.61 -21.39
CA VAL A 454 21.72 -0.38 -22.55
C VAL A 454 22.22 0.82 -23.38
N ASN A 455 22.70 1.89 -22.72
CA ASN A 455 23.29 3.04 -23.42
C ASN A 455 24.56 2.68 -24.19
N ALA A 456 25.41 1.81 -23.64
CA ALA A 456 26.63 1.35 -24.31
C ALA A 456 26.34 0.57 -25.60
N VAL A 457 25.29 -0.26 -25.62
CA VAL A 457 24.83 -0.93 -26.83
C VAL A 457 24.33 0.08 -27.86
N LEU A 458 23.49 1.02 -27.42
CA LEU A 458 22.95 2.05 -28.29
C LEU A 458 24.04 2.93 -28.89
N ASN A 459 25.12 3.21 -28.17
CA ASN A 459 26.23 4.05 -28.66
C ASN A 459 27.28 3.29 -29.48
N ASN A 460 27.10 2.00 -29.75
CA ASN A 460 27.94 1.28 -30.69
C ASN A 460 27.48 1.53 -32.13
N ASP A 461 28.11 2.48 -32.81
CA ASP A 461 27.73 2.89 -34.17
C ASP A 461 27.79 1.74 -35.18
N ASP A 462 28.80 0.86 -35.10
CA ASP A 462 28.92 -0.26 -36.02
C ASP A 462 27.80 -1.29 -35.85
N LEU A 463 27.33 -1.48 -34.61
CA LEU A 463 26.20 -2.35 -34.31
C LEU A 463 24.86 -1.74 -34.72
N MET A 464 24.74 -0.41 -34.67
CA MET A 464 23.49 0.34 -34.86
C MET A 464 23.27 0.86 -36.28
N LYS A 465 24.20 0.66 -37.21
CA LYS A 465 23.99 1.00 -38.63
C LYS A 465 22.82 0.22 -39.22
N GLY A 466 21.98 0.92 -39.98
CA GLY A 466 20.93 0.38 -40.82
C GLY A 466 21.48 -0.26 -42.09
N GLN A 467 20.59 -0.65 -43.00
CA GLN A 467 20.96 -1.36 -44.22
C GLN A 467 21.73 -0.47 -45.21
N ASP A 468 21.55 0.85 -45.12
CA ASP A 468 22.24 1.87 -45.91
C ASP A 468 23.59 2.31 -45.32
N GLY A 469 24.01 1.71 -44.19
CA GLY A 469 25.25 2.07 -43.49
C GLY A 469 25.16 3.34 -42.63
N ASN A 470 24.00 3.99 -42.53
CA ASN A 470 23.74 5.11 -41.61
C ASN A 470 23.00 4.64 -40.37
N ILE A 471 23.08 5.39 -39.27
CA ILE A 471 22.34 5.07 -38.04
C ILE A 471 20.88 5.51 -38.23
N PRO A 472 19.88 4.63 -38.00
CA PRO A 472 18.47 4.98 -38.15
C PRO A 472 18.08 6.12 -37.22
N THR A 473 17.19 6.99 -37.71
CA THR A 473 16.68 8.16 -36.99
C THR A 473 16.08 7.77 -35.65
N ILE A 474 15.33 6.66 -35.61
CA ILE A 474 14.72 6.18 -34.36
C ILE A 474 15.76 5.82 -33.31
N ILE A 475 16.92 5.27 -33.70
CA ILE A 475 17.99 4.95 -32.77
C ILE A 475 18.62 6.22 -32.23
N GLN A 476 18.79 7.24 -33.08
CA GLN A 476 19.28 8.55 -32.63
C GLN A 476 18.30 9.23 -31.66
N GLU A 477 16.99 9.11 -31.88
CA GLU A 477 15.99 9.62 -30.93
C GLU A 477 16.05 8.88 -29.58
N ILE A 478 16.25 7.57 -29.58
CA ILE A 478 16.41 6.78 -28.35
C ILE A 478 17.69 7.19 -27.60
N ARG A 479 18.83 7.37 -28.31
CA ARG A 479 20.09 7.85 -27.71
C ARG A 479 19.89 9.18 -27.00
N ASN A 480 19.24 10.15 -27.66
CA ASN A 480 18.98 11.46 -27.09
C ASN A 480 18.11 11.39 -25.82
N ILE A 481 17.12 10.50 -25.79
CA ILE A 481 16.30 10.29 -24.59
C ILE A 481 17.13 9.65 -23.46
N MET A 482 18.09 8.77 -23.80
CA MET A 482 18.91 8.05 -22.83
C MET A 482 20.06 8.88 -22.23
N GLU A 483 20.57 9.87 -22.95
CA GLU A 483 21.67 10.75 -22.51
C GLU A 483 21.30 11.54 -21.23
N ASP A 484 20.04 11.96 -21.11
CA ASP A 484 19.56 12.82 -20.01
C ASP A 484 18.92 12.05 -18.84
N ILE A 485 19.03 10.72 -18.81
CA ILE A 485 18.40 9.91 -17.76
C ILE A 485 19.20 10.01 -16.46
N ASP A 486 18.63 10.72 -15.50
CA ASP A 486 19.06 10.66 -14.10
C ASP A 486 18.65 9.32 -13.47
N TYR A 487 19.62 8.44 -13.22
CA TYR A 487 19.39 7.11 -12.64
C TYR A 487 18.89 7.16 -11.19
N LEU A 488 18.99 8.31 -10.51
CA LEU A 488 18.43 8.52 -9.17
C LEU A 488 16.93 8.86 -9.21
N ASP A 489 16.43 9.36 -10.34
CA ASP A 489 15.05 9.84 -10.49
C ASP A 489 14.18 8.81 -11.24
N ASP A 490 13.48 7.98 -10.48
CA ASP A 490 12.58 6.95 -11.02
C ASP A 490 11.46 7.52 -11.91
N LYS A 491 11.03 8.78 -11.70
CA LYS A 491 10.02 9.42 -12.53
C LYS A 491 10.59 9.77 -13.90
N LYS A 492 11.85 10.22 -13.96
CA LYS A 492 12.54 10.48 -15.23
C LYS A 492 12.81 9.19 -15.99
N ILE A 493 13.28 8.14 -15.31
CA ILE A 493 13.49 6.81 -15.93
C ILE A 493 12.17 6.29 -16.53
N ALA A 494 11.06 6.35 -15.78
CA ALA A 494 9.75 5.90 -16.26
C ALA A 494 9.27 6.73 -17.45
N SER A 495 9.46 8.04 -17.37
CA SER A 495 9.09 8.97 -18.46
C SER A 495 9.93 8.72 -19.70
N ALA A 496 11.21 8.38 -19.57
CA ALA A 496 12.10 8.06 -20.68
C ALA A 496 11.68 6.77 -21.40
N ILE A 497 11.38 5.70 -20.66
CA ILE A 497 10.91 4.43 -21.25
C ILE A 497 9.60 4.62 -22.01
N ILE A 498 8.66 5.40 -21.46
CA ILE A 498 7.39 5.70 -22.13
C ILE A 498 7.63 6.57 -23.38
N GLN A 499 8.51 7.56 -23.29
CA GLN A 499 8.88 8.38 -24.45
C GLN A 499 9.51 7.54 -25.56
N ILE A 500 10.43 6.63 -25.24
CA ILE A 500 11.04 5.72 -26.21
C ILE A 500 9.97 4.86 -26.90
N LYS A 501 9.06 4.25 -26.13
CA LYS A 501 7.94 3.46 -26.67
C LYS A 501 7.04 4.29 -27.59
N ASP A 502 6.74 5.53 -27.19
CA ASP A 502 5.92 6.45 -27.98
C ASP A 502 6.62 6.87 -29.29
N ARG A 503 7.94 7.11 -29.27
CA ARG A 503 8.73 7.39 -30.49
C ARG A 503 8.71 6.21 -31.44
N ILE A 504 8.92 5.00 -30.93
CA ILE A 504 8.90 3.79 -31.74
C ILE A 504 7.52 3.59 -32.38
N ASN A 505 6.44 3.74 -31.60
CA ASN A 505 5.07 3.58 -32.10
C ASN A 505 4.68 4.62 -33.18
N LYS A 506 5.37 5.76 -33.24
CA LYS A 506 5.13 6.83 -34.21
C LYS A 506 6.11 6.80 -35.39
N SER A 507 7.10 5.93 -35.36
CA SER A 507 8.11 5.84 -36.42
C SER A 507 7.57 5.03 -37.59
N ASP A 508 7.63 5.62 -38.78
CA ASP A 508 7.40 4.92 -40.06
C ASP A 508 8.73 4.50 -40.73
N GLU A 509 9.86 4.63 -40.01
CA GLU A 509 11.18 4.28 -40.52
C GLU A 509 11.26 2.76 -40.80
N ARG A 510 11.85 2.39 -41.94
CA ARG A 510 11.96 0.99 -42.38
C ARG A 510 13.39 0.52 -42.58
N ASN A 511 14.34 1.45 -42.50
CA ASN A 511 15.75 1.16 -42.71
C ASN A 511 16.36 0.65 -41.40
N HIS A 512 16.19 -0.65 -41.14
CA HIS A 512 16.69 -1.29 -39.94
C HIS A 512 17.53 -2.52 -40.31
N SER A 513 18.70 -2.63 -39.69
CA SER A 513 19.46 -3.87 -39.58
C SER A 513 18.79 -4.82 -38.57
N ASN A 514 19.21 -6.09 -38.54
CA ASN A 514 18.68 -7.06 -37.58
C ASN A 514 18.88 -6.59 -36.12
N ASN A 515 20.02 -5.98 -35.81
CA ASN A 515 20.30 -5.48 -34.45
C ASN A 515 19.41 -4.29 -34.09
N THR A 516 19.13 -3.39 -35.03
CA THR A 516 18.26 -2.23 -34.77
C THR A 516 16.79 -2.65 -34.67
N LEU A 517 16.35 -3.63 -35.47
CA LEU A 517 15.04 -4.26 -35.28
C LEU A 517 14.91 -4.89 -33.89
N GLU A 518 15.93 -5.60 -33.42
CA GLU A 518 15.89 -6.23 -32.10
C GLU A 518 15.81 -5.22 -30.95
N ILE A 519 16.53 -4.10 -31.05
CA ILE A 519 16.39 -2.97 -30.10
C ILE A 519 14.94 -2.46 -30.12
N ILE A 520 14.40 -2.18 -31.29
CA ILE A 520 13.04 -1.67 -31.47
C ILE A 520 12.02 -2.66 -30.89
N ASP A 521 12.16 -3.96 -31.17
CA ASP A 521 11.27 -5.01 -30.72
C ASP A 521 11.30 -5.15 -29.20
N VAL A 522 12.49 -5.13 -28.59
CA VAL A 522 12.65 -5.18 -27.14
C VAL A 522 12.03 -3.95 -26.48
N PHE A 523 12.28 -2.74 -27.00
CA PHE A 523 11.66 -1.55 -26.44
C PHE A 523 10.15 -1.50 -26.69
N SER A 524 9.63 -2.14 -27.74
CA SER A 524 8.19 -2.16 -28.05
C SER A 524 7.38 -3.08 -27.13
N GLN A 525 8.01 -4.03 -26.45
CA GLN A 525 7.28 -5.00 -25.61
C GLN A 525 6.53 -4.31 -24.45
N PRO A 526 5.22 -4.56 -24.26
CA PRO A 526 4.44 -3.95 -23.17
C PRO A 526 4.95 -4.28 -21.76
N SER A 527 5.58 -5.46 -21.59
CA SER A 527 6.16 -5.93 -20.32
C SER A 527 7.53 -5.31 -20.02
N HIS A 528 8.22 -4.72 -20.99
CA HIS A 528 9.56 -4.17 -20.83
C HIS A 528 9.49 -2.73 -20.34
N ILE A 529 9.26 -2.58 -19.03
CA ILE A 529 8.94 -1.30 -18.38
C ILE A 529 10.05 -0.80 -17.44
N ASN A 530 11.21 -1.45 -17.45
CA ASN A 530 12.40 -1.02 -16.73
C ASN A 530 13.66 -1.48 -17.48
N PHE A 531 14.81 -0.83 -17.23
CA PHE A 531 16.05 -1.14 -17.93
C PHE A 531 16.67 -2.50 -17.59
N ARG A 532 16.30 -3.12 -16.45
CA ARG A 532 16.74 -4.47 -16.11
C ARG A 532 16.16 -5.51 -17.08
N VAL A 533 14.84 -5.51 -17.25
CA VAL A 533 14.15 -6.43 -18.18
C VAL A 533 14.56 -6.17 -19.63
N ILE A 534 14.80 -4.89 -19.98
CA ILE A 534 15.30 -4.50 -21.30
C ILE A 534 16.71 -5.07 -21.51
N ARG A 535 17.63 -4.86 -20.57
CA ARG A 535 18.98 -5.44 -20.61
C ARG A 535 18.93 -6.96 -20.72
N ASP A 536 18.18 -7.64 -19.85
CA ASP A 536 18.03 -9.10 -19.86
C ASP A 536 17.52 -9.62 -21.20
N SER A 537 16.66 -8.86 -21.89
CA SER A 537 16.16 -9.22 -23.22
C SER A 537 17.18 -8.99 -24.31
N LEU A 538 17.89 -7.86 -24.30
CA LEU A 538 18.96 -7.56 -25.26
C LEU A 538 20.15 -8.50 -25.10
N SER A 539 20.37 -9.04 -23.90
CA SER A 539 21.45 -10.00 -23.59
C SER A 539 21.30 -11.33 -24.33
N LYS A 540 20.15 -11.56 -24.97
CA LYS A 540 19.93 -12.73 -25.85
C LYS A 540 20.65 -12.59 -27.20
N ASN A 541 20.97 -11.37 -27.62
CA ASN A 541 21.83 -11.12 -28.78
C ASN A 541 23.30 -11.16 -28.33
N GLU A 542 24.07 -12.12 -28.85
CA GLU A 542 25.47 -12.32 -28.46
C GLU A 542 26.36 -11.07 -28.65
N SER A 543 26.06 -10.24 -29.66
CA SER A 543 26.85 -9.03 -29.93
C SER A 543 26.55 -7.93 -28.91
N MET A 544 25.28 -7.80 -28.50
CA MET A 544 24.87 -6.87 -27.44
C MET A 544 25.34 -7.34 -26.06
N GLU A 545 25.27 -8.65 -25.81
CA GLU A 545 25.73 -9.24 -24.54
C GLU A 545 27.23 -9.02 -24.32
N LYS A 546 28.05 -9.16 -25.37
CA LYS A 546 29.49 -8.87 -25.29
C LYS A 546 29.79 -7.42 -24.87
N ILE A 547 28.90 -6.48 -25.21
CA ILE A 547 29.02 -5.07 -24.82
C ILE A 547 28.53 -4.86 -23.39
N MET A 548 27.44 -5.51 -22.99
CA MET A 548 26.77 -5.27 -21.69
C MET A 548 27.35 -6.06 -20.53
N ALA A 549 27.84 -7.28 -20.74
CA ALA A 549 28.31 -8.18 -19.67
C ALA A 549 29.48 -7.62 -18.84
N PRO A 550 30.45 -6.86 -19.40
CA PRO A 550 31.54 -6.27 -18.62
C PRO A 550 31.11 -5.10 -17.71
N ILE A 551 29.92 -4.52 -17.91
CA ILE A 551 29.50 -3.30 -17.23
C ILE A 551 28.93 -3.64 -15.84
N LYS A 552 29.64 -3.21 -14.80
CA LYS A 552 29.25 -3.26 -13.38
C LYS A 552 29.59 -1.94 -12.69
N VAL A 553 28.73 -1.43 -11.81
CA VAL A 553 28.98 -0.16 -11.10
C VAL A 553 30.24 -0.25 -10.25
N GLY A 554 31.14 0.72 -10.42
CA GLY A 554 32.48 0.78 -9.81
C GLY A 554 33.63 0.71 -10.81
N MET A 555 33.38 0.32 -12.06
CA MET A 555 34.36 0.42 -13.15
C MET A 555 34.14 1.73 -13.92
N ARG A 556 35.00 2.73 -13.66
CA ARG A 556 35.24 3.77 -14.67
C ARG A 556 35.92 3.09 -15.86
N LEU A 557 35.32 3.19 -17.04
CA LEU A 557 36.03 2.97 -18.29
C LEU A 557 36.71 4.29 -18.63
N ASP A 558 38.04 4.28 -18.61
CA ASP A 558 38.88 5.36 -19.13
C ASP A 558 38.72 5.52 -20.66
#